data_AF-A0A2T6ZY37-F1
#
_entry.id   AF-A0A2T6ZY37-F1
#
_cell.length_a   1.000
_cell.length_b   1.000
_cell.length_c   1.000
_cell.angle_alpha   90.00
_cell.angle_beta   90.00
_cell.angle_gamma   90.00
#
_symmetry.space_group_name_H-M   'P 1'
#
loop_
_entity.id
_entity.type
_entity.pdbx_description
1 polymer ?
#
loop_
_entity_poly.entity_id
_entity_poly.type
_entity_poly.pdbx_seq_one_letter_code
_entity_poly.pdbx_strand_id
1 'polypeptide(L)'
;LISELVAIMIQRPAHYETATLISVAAHILCFSPSGISWFGVLTQHNTYGTDIFLIIRGAYEGTNNEARYRPELFDGDSDHAVKYALNWLKEHGPKFVTTEREDLVDTKFLCCLDSRQYSSNRFMG
;
A
#
# COMPACT_ATOMS: atom_id res chain seq x y z
N LEU A 1 22.54 -10.97 -21.91
CA LEU A 1 21.07 -11.16 -21.98
C LEU A 1 20.65 -12.63 -22.13
N ILE A 2 20.64 -13.26 -23.32
CA ILE A 2 20.08 -14.63 -23.44
C ILE A 2 20.83 -15.66 -22.57
N SER A 3 22.16 -15.72 -22.67
CA SER A 3 22.97 -16.64 -21.85
C SER A 3 22.85 -16.37 -20.34
N GLU A 4 22.66 -15.11 -19.97
CA GLU A 4 22.51 -14.68 -18.58
C GLU A 4 21.12 -15.03 -18.02
N LEU A 5 20.07 -14.88 -18.83
CA LEU A 5 18.72 -15.30 -18.49
C LEU A 5 18.67 -16.81 -18.22
N VAL A 6 19.31 -17.60 -19.09
CA VAL A 6 19.42 -19.05 -18.93
C VAL A 6 20.15 -19.40 -17.62
N ALA A 7 21.22 -18.69 -17.28
CA ALA A 7 21.92 -18.88 -16.01
C ALA A 7 21.06 -18.52 -14.80
N ILE A 8 20.30 -17.42 -14.86
CA ILE A 8 19.38 -17.02 -13.79
C ILE A 8 18.27 -18.06 -13.59
N MET A 9 17.71 -18.59 -14.68
CA MET A 9 16.63 -19.57 -14.61
C MET A 9 17.06 -20.93 -14.06
N ILE A 10 18.26 -21.39 -14.39
CA ILE A 10 18.67 -22.78 -14.14
C ILE A 10 19.60 -22.90 -12.93
N GLN A 11 20.41 -21.89 -12.64
CA GLN A 11 21.56 -22.02 -11.72
C GLN A 11 21.48 -21.10 -10.51
N ARG A 12 20.73 -19.99 -10.56
CA ARG A 12 20.73 -18.99 -9.48
C ARG A 12 19.48 -19.09 -8.62
N PRO A 13 19.60 -18.93 -7.28
CA PRO A 13 18.43 -18.82 -6.41
C PRO A 13 17.64 -17.55 -6.73
N ALA A 14 16.31 -17.66 -6.70
CA ALA A 14 15.40 -16.56 -6.95
C ALA A 14 15.14 -15.76 -5.66
N HIS A 15 15.79 -14.61 -5.51
CA HIS A 15 15.56 -13.67 -4.40
C HIS A 15 14.46 -12.67 -4.76
N TYR A 16 13.20 -13.11 -4.68
CA TYR A 16 12.05 -12.32 -5.12
C TYR A 16 11.92 -10.99 -4.38
N GLU A 17 12.09 -10.97 -3.05
CA GLU A 17 11.95 -9.77 -2.23
C GLU A 17 12.86 -8.63 -2.71
N THR A 18 14.13 -8.94 -2.97
CA THR A 18 15.12 -7.97 -3.45
C THR A 18 14.87 -7.59 -4.91
N ALA A 19 14.40 -8.53 -5.73
CA ALA A 19 14.07 -8.27 -7.13
C ALA A 19 12.82 -7.39 -7.29
N THR A 20 11.89 -7.41 -6.33
CA THR A 20 10.63 -6.64 -6.35
C THR A 20 10.69 -5.36 -5.52
N LEU A 21 11.84 -5.03 -4.92
CA LEU A 21 12.07 -3.78 -4.18
C LEU A 21 12.17 -2.61 -5.17
N ILE A 22 11.02 -2.15 -5.65
CA ILE A 22 10.91 -1.02 -6.57
C ILE A 22 10.58 0.23 -5.76
N SER A 23 11.57 1.09 -5.51
CA SER A 23 11.42 2.24 -4.59
C SER A 23 10.61 3.42 -5.15
N VAL A 24 10.22 3.40 -6.43
CA VAL A 24 9.59 4.56 -7.11
C VAL A 24 8.27 4.19 -7.83
N ALA A 25 7.79 2.95 -7.72
CA ALA A 25 6.54 2.56 -8.37
C ALA A 25 5.34 2.84 -7.46
N ALA A 26 4.30 3.48 -8.01
CA ALA A 26 3.00 3.58 -7.34
C ALA A 26 2.14 2.31 -7.60
N HIS A 27 2.29 1.70 -8.77
CA HIS A 27 1.52 0.53 -9.19
C HIS A 27 2.41 -0.55 -9.79
N ILE A 28 2.12 -1.80 -9.45
CA ILE A 28 2.70 -3.00 -10.08
C ILE A 28 1.60 -3.71 -10.85
N LEU A 29 1.87 -4.08 -12.10
CA LEU A 29 0.92 -4.78 -12.96
C LEU A 29 1.32 -6.25 -13.15
N CYS A 30 0.50 -7.16 -12.65
CA CYS A 30 0.72 -8.60 -12.80
C CYS A 30 0.01 -9.13 -14.05
N PHE A 31 0.82 -9.63 -14.99
CA PHE A 31 0.38 -10.25 -16.25
C PHE A 31 0.29 -11.78 -16.18
N SER A 32 0.37 -12.35 -14.98
CA SER A 32 0.31 -13.79 -14.80
C SER A 32 -0.98 -14.35 -15.43
N PRO A 33 -0.89 -15.45 -16.21
CA PRO A 33 -2.05 -16.03 -16.88
C PRO A 33 -3.11 -16.59 -15.91
N SER A 34 -2.70 -16.91 -14.67
CA SER A 34 -3.53 -17.58 -13.66
C SER A 34 -4.25 -16.63 -12.68
N GLY A 35 -4.42 -15.34 -13.00
CA GLY A 35 -5.17 -14.43 -12.13
C GLY A 35 -4.46 -14.23 -10.76
N ILE A 36 -5.18 -14.48 -9.64
CA ILE A 36 -4.59 -14.48 -8.29
C ILE A 36 -3.64 -15.67 -8.17
N SER A 37 -2.41 -15.47 -8.63
CA SER A 37 -1.33 -16.43 -8.49
C SER A 37 -0.55 -16.17 -7.21
N TRP A 38 0.21 -17.19 -6.79
CA TRP A 38 1.19 -17.10 -5.71
C TRP A 38 2.09 -15.86 -5.81
N PHE A 39 2.52 -15.50 -7.02
CA PHE A 39 3.37 -14.34 -7.24
C PHE A 39 2.67 -13.01 -6.93
N GLY A 40 1.38 -12.89 -7.31
CA GLY A 40 0.59 -11.70 -7.01
C GLY A 40 0.41 -11.50 -5.50
N VAL A 41 0.01 -12.56 -4.79
CA VAL A 41 -0.21 -12.49 -3.33
C VAL A 41 1.10 -12.21 -2.57
N LEU A 42 2.20 -12.86 -2.94
CA LEU A 42 3.50 -12.61 -2.31
C LEU A 42 3.99 -11.18 -2.54
N THR A 43 3.85 -10.67 -3.78
CA THR A 43 4.30 -9.31 -4.09
C THR A 43 3.50 -8.30 -3.29
N GLN A 44 2.18 -8.47 -3.23
CA GLN A 44 1.31 -7.62 -2.43
C GLN A 44 1.68 -7.62 -0.94
N HIS A 45 1.96 -8.80 -0.38
CA HIS A 45 2.37 -8.91 1.02
C HIS A 45 3.73 -8.21 1.26
N ASN A 46 4.69 -8.39 0.35
CA ASN A 46 6.00 -7.76 0.45
C ASN A 46 5.95 -6.24 0.33
N THR A 47 4.99 -5.71 -0.42
CA THR A 47 4.83 -4.27 -0.62
C THR A 47 3.76 -3.64 0.29
N TYR A 48 3.21 -4.41 1.23
CA TYR A 48 2.14 -3.92 2.08
C TYR A 48 2.59 -2.75 2.95
N GLY A 49 1.80 -1.68 2.99
CA GLY A 49 2.11 -0.45 3.72
C GLY A 49 3.14 0.49 3.07
N THR A 50 3.67 0.17 1.88
CA THR A 50 4.75 0.92 1.20
C THR A 50 4.29 1.87 0.09
N ASP A 51 2.99 2.23 0.01
CA ASP A 51 2.40 3.05 -1.06
C ASP A 51 2.31 2.37 -2.45
N ILE A 52 2.77 1.12 -2.56
CA ILE A 52 2.76 0.37 -3.82
C ILE A 52 1.49 -0.47 -3.89
N PHE A 53 0.75 -0.31 -4.99
CA PHE A 53 -0.50 -1.02 -5.20
C PHE A 53 -0.38 -2.08 -6.32
N LEU A 54 -0.85 -3.30 -6.08
CA LEU A 54 -0.81 -4.39 -7.07
C LEU A 54 -2.14 -4.48 -7.85
N ILE A 55 -2.05 -4.49 -9.18
CA ILE A 55 -3.18 -4.74 -10.08
C ILE A 55 -2.96 -6.07 -10.83
N ILE A 56 -3.93 -6.96 -10.76
CA ILE A 56 -3.96 -8.25 -11.44
C ILE A 56 -4.77 -8.10 -12.72
N ARG A 57 -4.08 -8.00 -13.87
CA ARG A 57 -4.74 -7.87 -15.18
C ARG A 57 -5.46 -9.15 -15.60
N GLY A 58 -4.93 -10.30 -15.20
CA GLY A 58 -5.43 -11.62 -15.63
C GLY A 58 -6.81 -11.98 -15.10
N ALA A 59 -7.29 -11.30 -14.06
CA ALA A 59 -8.57 -11.59 -13.40
C ALA A 59 -9.50 -10.38 -13.44
N TYR A 60 -10.79 -10.62 -13.64
CA TYR A 60 -11.82 -9.58 -13.60
C TYR A 60 -12.24 -9.25 -12.17
N GLU A 61 -12.26 -10.26 -11.31
CA GLU A 61 -12.58 -10.16 -9.89
C GLU A 61 -11.77 -11.21 -9.10
N GLY A 62 -11.81 -11.12 -7.78
CA GLY A 62 -11.19 -12.11 -6.91
C GLY A 62 -11.48 -11.86 -5.43
N THR A 63 -11.02 -12.76 -4.58
CA THR A 63 -11.37 -12.79 -3.15
C THR A 63 -10.52 -11.85 -2.29
N ASN A 64 -9.39 -11.39 -2.81
CA ASN A 64 -8.49 -10.50 -2.09
C ASN A 64 -8.91 -9.03 -2.33
N ASN A 65 -9.39 -8.36 -1.29
CA ASN A 65 -9.82 -6.95 -1.33
C ASN A 65 -8.66 -5.96 -1.33
N GLU A 66 -7.48 -6.40 -0.89
CA GLU A 66 -6.25 -5.61 -0.91
C GLU A 66 -5.55 -5.66 -2.28
N ALA A 67 -5.91 -6.64 -3.12
CA ALA A 67 -5.53 -6.67 -4.53
C ALA A 67 -6.60 -5.98 -5.39
N ARG A 68 -6.20 -5.45 -6.54
CA ARG A 68 -7.15 -4.93 -7.52
C ARG A 68 -7.06 -5.68 -8.83
N TYR A 69 -8.12 -5.57 -9.60
CA TYR A 69 -8.37 -6.43 -10.75
C TYR A 69 -8.47 -5.60 -12.03
N ARG A 70 -8.56 -6.31 -13.16
CA ARG A 70 -8.58 -5.74 -14.50
C ARG A 70 -9.52 -4.53 -14.69
N PRO A 71 -10.73 -4.43 -14.11
CA PRO A 71 -11.62 -3.29 -14.32
C PRO A 71 -10.98 -1.95 -13.96
N GLU A 72 -10.10 -1.91 -12.95
CA GLU A 72 -9.48 -0.66 -12.50
C GLU A 72 -8.47 -0.09 -13.51
N LEU A 73 -8.01 -0.88 -14.47
CA LEU A 73 -7.13 -0.39 -15.56
C LEU A 73 -7.91 0.37 -16.64
N PHE A 74 -9.23 0.17 -16.70
CA PHE A 74 -10.07 0.67 -17.78
C PHE A 74 -11.24 1.50 -17.25
N ASP A 75 -11.13 1.98 -16.00
CA ASP A 75 -12.10 2.90 -15.44
C ASP A 75 -12.00 4.25 -16.18
N GLY A 76 -13.15 4.75 -16.64
CA GLY A 76 -13.27 5.97 -17.43
C GLY A 76 -13.52 7.21 -16.60
N ASP A 77 -13.72 7.07 -15.29
CA ASP A 77 -13.89 8.19 -14.37
C ASP A 77 -12.53 8.88 -14.12
N SER A 78 -12.32 10.04 -14.74
CA SER A 78 -11.06 10.79 -14.63
C SER A 78 -10.69 11.18 -13.20
N ASP A 79 -11.68 11.32 -12.32
CA ASP A 79 -11.47 11.86 -10.98
C ASP A 79 -11.20 10.77 -9.94
N HIS A 80 -11.63 9.53 -10.22
CA HIS A 80 -11.59 8.41 -9.26
C HIS A 80 -11.03 7.08 -9.79
N ALA A 81 -10.66 7.00 -11.08
CA ALA A 81 -10.13 5.77 -11.67
C ALA A 81 -8.84 5.28 -11.00
N VAL A 82 -7.98 6.19 -10.54
CA VAL A 82 -6.69 5.83 -9.96
C VAL A 82 -6.77 5.81 -8.44
N LYS A 83 -6.57 4.62 -7.86
CA LYS A 83 -6.48 4.41 -6.41
C LYS A 83 -5.02 4.20 -6.01
N TYR A 84 -4.64 4.74 -4.86
CA TYR A 84 -3.29 4.62 -4.29
C TYR A 84 -3.31 3.73 -3.04
N ALA A 85 -2.17 3.08 -2.76
CA ALA A 85 -2.04 2.28 -1.55
C ALA A 85 -1.84 3.17 -0.35
N LEU A 86 -2.27 2.68 0.82
CA LEU A 86 -1.99 3.40 2.05
C LEU A 86 -0.51 3.23 2.38
N ASN A 87 0.22 4.35 2.46
CA ASN A 87 1.54 4.37 3.07
C ASN A 87 1.38 4.57 4.59
N TRP A 88 1.69 3.55 5.37
CA TRP A 88 1.52 3.61 6.82
C TRP A 88 2.41 4.64 7.49
N LEU A 89 3.62 4.85 6.97
CA LEU A 89 4.52 5.86 7.50
C LEU A 89 3.97 7.27 7.27
N LYS A 90 3.38 7.54 6.09
CA LYS A 90 2.77 8.85 5.79
C LYS A 90 1.48 9.09 6.58
N GLU A 91 0.63 8.06 6.67
CA GLU A 91 -0.69 8.14 7.29
C GLU A 91 -0.64 8.12 8.82
N HIS A 92 0.19 7.25 9.39
CA HIS A 92 0.25 6.97 10.83
C HIS A 92 1.58 7.38 11.46
N GLY A 93 2.48 7.98 10.69
CA GLY A 93 3.74 8.50 11.22
C GLY A 93 3.49 9.60 12.26
N PRO A 94 4.22 9.59 13.39
CA PRO A 94 4.08 10.62 14.40
C PRO A 94 4.47 11.97 13.82
N LYS A 95 3.64 12.98 14.07
CA LYS A 95 3.92 14.37 13.71
C LYS A 95 4.13 15.18 14.98
N PHE A 96 4.90 16.25 14.90
CA PHE A 96 4.98 17.20 16.01
C PHE A 96 4.03 18.35 15.73
N VAL A 97 3.21 18.68 16.73
CA VAL A 97 2.31 19.83 16.69
C VAL A 97 2.63 20.71 17.89
N THR A 98 3.20 21.88 17.61
CA THR A 98 3.44 22.91 18.62
C THR A 98 2.15 23.69 18.82
N THR A 99 1.58 23.59 20.01
CA THR A 99 0.51 24.50 20.46
C THR A 99 1.15 25.62 21.26
N GLU A 100 0.49 26.78 21.43
CA GLU A 100 1.01 27.95 22.16
C GLU A 100 1.52 27.66 23.59
N ARG A 101 1.20 26.49 24.16
CA ARG A 101 1.57 26.09 25.53
C ARG A 101 2.58 24.95 25.58
N GLU A 102 2.54 23.99 24.65
CA GLU A 102 3.28 22.72 24.76
C GLU A 102 3.54 22.09 23.36
N ASP A 103 4.67 21.39 23.23
CA ASP A 103 4.97 20.53 22.07
C ASP A 103 4.34 19.15 22.27
N LEU A 104 3.35 18.80 21.45
CA LEU A 104 2.65 17.53 21.51
C LEU A 104 3.03 16.65 20.32
N VAL A 105 3.09 15.34 20.56
CA VAL A 105 3.22 14.35 19.48
C VAL A 105 1.81 14.03 18.96
N ASP A 106 1.54 14.44 17.73
CA ASP A 106 0.30 14.14 17.04
C ASP A 106 0.30 12.67 16.60
N THR A 107 -0.49 11.89 17.34
CA THR A 107 -0.85 10.50 17.03
C THR A 107 -2.36 10.35 17.14
N LYS A 108 -2.95 9.42 16.37
CA LYS A 108 -4.40 9.15 16.40
C LYS A 108 -4.92 8.89 17.83
N PHE A 109 -4.10 8.30 18.69
CA PHE A 109 -4.46 8.04 20.08
C PHE A 109 -4.57 9.33 20.92
N LEU A 110 -3.55 10.19 20.89
CA LEU A 110 -3.53 11.44 21.65
C LEU A 110 -4.65 12.39 21.18
N CYS A 111 -4.86 12.49 19.87
CA CYS A 111 -5.97 13.27 19.30
C CYS A 111 -7.35 12.81 19.79
N CYS A 112 -7.54 11.48 19.96
CA CYS A 112 -8.75 10.92 20.56
C CYS A 112 -8.91 11.22 22.06
N LEU A 113 -7.81 11.34 22.81
CA LEU A 113 -7.86 11.67 24.24
C LEU A 113 -8.20 13.14 24.47
N ASP A 114 -7.60 14.06 23.71
CA ASP A 114 -7.86 15.49 23.83
C ASP A 114 -9.31 15.84 23.46
N SER A 115 -9.84 15.22 22.40
CA SER A 115 -11.25 15.41 22.01
C SER A 115 -12.24 14.92 23.08
N ARG A 116 -11.90 13.88 23.85
CA ARG A 116 -12.70 13.43 25.01
C ARG A 116 -12.60 14.38 26.20
N GLN A 117 -11.42 14.93 26.50
CA GLN A 117 -11.28 15.94 27.54
C GLN A 117 -12.08 17.21 27.20
N TYR A 118 -12.06 17.65 25.94
CA TYR A 118 -12.82 18.79 25.46
C TYR A 118 -14.34 18.55 25.45
N SER A 119 -14.80 17.32 25.20
CA SER A 119 -16.23 17.00 25.29
C SER A 119 -16.71 16.93 26.74
N SER A 120 -15.89 16.39 27.66
CA SER A 120 -16.23 16.30 29.09
C SER A 120 -16.40 17.67 29.73
N ASN A 121 -15.55 18.64 29.36
CA ASN A 121 -15.63 20.02 29.89
C ASN A 121 -16.81 20.83 29.33
N ARG A 122 -17.48 20.36 28.26
CA ARG A 122 -18.64 21.06 27.66
C ARG A 122 -19.98 20.67 28.30
N PHE A 123 -20.02 19.61 29.10
CA PHE A 123 -21.23 19.14 29.80
C PHE A 123 -21.26 19.51 31.30
N MET A 124 -20.27 20.24 31.79
CA MET A 124 -20.21 20.74 33.18
C MET A 124 -20.30 22.29 33.28
N GLY A 125 -20.78 22.96 32.23
CA GLY A 125 -21.05 24.41 32.21
C GLY A 125 -22.54 24.71 32.14
#